data_AF-A0A935JDI9-F1
#
_entry.id   AF-A0A935JDI9-F1
#
_cell.length_a   1.000
_cell.length_b   1.000
_cell.length_c   1.000
_cell.angle_alpha   90.00
_cell.angle_beta   90.00
_cell.angle_gamma   90.00
#
_symmetry.space_group_name_H-M   'P 1'
#
loop_
_entity.id
_entity.type
_entity.pdbx_description
1 polymer ?
#
loop_
_entity_poly.entity_id
_entity_poly.type
_entity_poly.pdbx_seq_one_letter_code
_entity_poly.pdbx_strand_id
1 'polypeptide(L)'
;MKEMFFFYFLLVITSIPSLAQAQGENPDHYCGIIKGFHHGPFDYLERINRNHDLHLVEVVHFTRDVEKLTADPQYIGSNLNYTLQAWPNHHRALASLAKFAIREKTAGRLPGMKYPVECYFDRAIRWQAKDSYVRSIYGSYLSKVGRSSNAIEQLEIAVRLQSDNATAHYNLGLLYFDKSNYDKSRFHAERAYELDFPLPGLRNKLIRAGKWKK
;
A
#
# COMPACT_ATOMS: atom_id res chain seq x y z
N MET A 1 76.80 29.77 -1.96
CA MET A 1 75.37 30.17 -1.79
C MET A 1 74.85 30.55 -3.17
N LYS A 2 74.15 29.64 -3.85
CA LYS A 2 73.58 29.86 -5.18
C LYS A 2 72.13 29.40 -5.15
N GLU A 3 71.23 30.34 -5.42
CA GLU A 3 69.81 30.17 -5.67
C GLU A 3 69.57 29.22 -6.85
N MET A 4 68.64 28.27 -6.71
CA MET A 4 68.22 27.38 -7.80
C MET A 4 66.70 27.43 -7.91
N PHE A 5 66.21 28.27 -8.83
CA PHE A 5 64.81 28.37 -9.23
C PHE A 5 64.37 27.05 -9.88
N PHE A 6 63.32 26.42 -9.37
CA PHE A 6 62.63 25.31 -10.03
C PHE A 6 61.23 25.78 -10.45
N PHE A 7 61.03 25.95 -11.76
CA PHE A 7 59.72 26.14 -12.37
C PHE A 7 59.01 24.78 -12.40
N TYR A 8 57.87 24.64 -11.70
CA TYR A 8 56.94 23.53 -11.92
C TYR A 8 55.74 24.03 -12.72
N PHE A 9 55.55 23.45 -13.91
CA PHE A 9 54.41 23.65 -14.78
C PHE A 9 53.12 23.14 -14.11
N LEU A 10 52.13 24.02 -13.96
CA LEU A 10 50.77 23.65 -13.54
C LEU A 10 50.04 23.01 -14.72
N LEU A 11 49.84 21.70 -14.66
CA LEU A 11 49.08 20.93 -15.63
C LEU A 11 47.59 21.02 -15.28
N VAL A 12 46.86 21.92 -15.95
CA VAL A 12 45.41 22.09 -15.76
C VAL A 12 44.70 20.93 -16.45
N ILE A 13 44.28 19.93 -15.67
CA ILE A 13 43.41 18.85 -16.14
C ILE A 13 41.97 19.42 -16.17
N THR A 14 41.47 19.75 -17.36
CA THR A 14 40.06 20.06 -17.55
C THR A 14 39.27 18.76 -17.59
N SER A 15 38.64 18.40 -16.48
CA SER A 15 37.68 17.31 -16.45
C SER A 15 36.45 17.70 -17.28
N ILE A 16 36.27 17.05 -18.42
CA ILE A 16 35.03 17.14 -19.19
C ILE A 16 33.96 16.44 -18.35
N PRO A 17 32.88 17.10 -17.91
CA PRO A 17 31.82 16.43 -17.18
C PRO A 17 31.16 15.42 -18.11
N SER A 18 31.28 14.13 -17.78
CA SER A 18 30.54 13.07 -18.46
C SER A 18 29.05 13.29 -18.20
N LEU A 19 28.32 13.70 -19.23
CA LEU A 19 26.86 13.58 -19.25
C LEU A 19 26.53 12.07 -19.26
N ALA A 20 26.41 11.49 -18.07
CA ALA A 20 25.81 10.19 -17.91
C ALA A 20 24.37 10.29 -18.41
N GLN A 21 24.08 9.65 -19.55
CA GLN A 21 22.73 9.46 -20.03
C GLN A 21 21.99 8.63 -18.98
N ALA A 22 21.12 9.26 -18.21
CA ALA A 22 20.12 8.54 -17.44
C ALA A 22 19.24 7.79 -18.44
N GLN A 23 19.49 6.50 -18.62
CA GLN A 23 18.54 5.60 -19.25
C GLN A 23 17.29 5.63 -18.39
N GLY A 24 16.25 6.32 -18.87
CA GLY A 24 14.96 6.38 -18.19
C GLY A 24 14.43 4.96 -18.01
N GLU A 25 14.36 4.51 -16.77
CA GLU A 25 13.63 3.29 -16.43
C GLU A 25 12.21 3.45 -16.97
N ASN A 26 11.76 2.52 -17.81
CA ASN A 26 10.39 2.49 -18.26
C ASN A 26 9.47 2.44 -17.01
N PRO A 27 8.62 3.45 -16.77
CA PRO A 27 7.75 3.52 -15.59
C PRO A 27 6.89 2.27 -15.38
N ASP A 28 6.60 1.54 -16.47
CA ASP A 28 5.82 0.30 -16.44
C ASP A 28 6.51 -0.86 -15.68
N HIS A 29 7.79 -0.72 -15.31
CA HIS A 29 8.58 -1.77 -14.68
C HIS A 29 9.01 -1.51 -13.24
N TYR A 30 8.76 -0.32 -12.66
CA TYR A 30 9.19 -0.01 -11.29
C TYR A 30 8.67 -1.03 -10.26
N CYS A 31 7.40 -1.43 -10.39
CA CYS A 31 6.77 -2.46 -9.55
C CYS A 31 6.82 -3.87 -10.19
N GLY A 32 7.65 -4.04 -11.21
CA GLY A 32 7.85 -5.26 -11.96
C GLY A 32 6.63 -5.75 -12.76
N ILE A 33 6.90 -6.68 -13.67
CA ILE A 33 5.88 -7.39 -14.44
C ILE A 33 5.15 -8.40 -13.53
N ILE A 34 3.86 -8.57 -13.75
CA ILE A 34 3.09 -9.67 -13.15
C ILE A 34 3.13 -10.83 -14.15
N LYS A 35 3.96 -11.83 -13.86
CA LYS A 35 4.14 -13.04 -14.68
C LYS A 35 4.11 -14.27 -13.77
N GLY A 36 4.07 -15.47 -14.36
CA GLY A 36 4.07 -16.74 -13.63
C GLY A 36 5.11 -16.76 -12.50
N PHE A 37 4.66 -17.10 -11.30
CA PHE A 37 5.46 -17.14 -10.08
C PHE A 37 5.18 -18.44 -9.37
N HIS A 38 6.17 -19.33 -9.27
CA HIS A 38 6.10 -20.67 -8.63
C HIS A 38 4.71 -21.33 -8.71
N HIS A 39 3.84 -20.97 -7.78
CA HIS A 39 2.42 -21.28 -7.74
C HIS A 39 1.58 -19.97 -7.81
N GLY A 40 1.07 -19.63 -8.99
CA GLY A 40 0.32 -18.39 -9.28
C GLY A 40 0.94 -17.53 -10.40
N PRO A 41 0.51 -16.27 -10.58
CA PRO A 41 -0.46 -15.54 -9.77
C PRO A 41 -1.93 -16.00 -9.97
N PHE A 42 -2.73 -15.93 -8.90
CA PHE A 42 -4.17 -16.22 -8.88
C PHE A 42 -4.99 -15.01 -8.44
N ASP A 43 -6.25 -14.94 -8.88
CA ASP A 43 -7.21 -13.92 -8.45
C ASP A 43 -7.90 -14.34 -7.14
N TYR A 44 -7.72 -13.54 -6.08
CA TYR A 44 -8.32 -13.78 -4.76
C TYR A 44 -9.86 -13.71 -4.76
N LEU A 45 -10.46 -13.09 -5.78
CA LEU A 45 -11.91 -13.12 -5.98
C LEU A 45 -12.39 -14.52 -6.41
N GLU A 46 -11.53 -15.33 -7.02
CA GLU A 46 -11.81 -16.72 -7.40
C GLU A 46 -11.44 -17.74 -6.31
N ARG A 47 -11.02 -17.29 -5.11
CA ARG A 47 -10.43 -18.15 -4.07
C ARG A 47 -11.27 -19.38 -3.71
N ILE A 48 -12.60 -19.27 -3.76
CA ILE A 48 -13.54 -20.37 -3.47
C ILE A 48 -13.40 -21.51 -4.50
N ASN A 49 -13.09 -21.18 -5.75
CA ASN A 49 -12.88 -22.14 -6.83
C ASN A 49 -11.43 -22.66 -6.88
N ARG A 50 -10.57 -22.12 -6.01
CA ARG A 50 -9.13 -22.40 -5.93
C ARG A 50 -8.73 -22.77 -4.51
N ASN A 51 -9.60 -23.49 -3.80
CA ASN A 51 -9.40 -23.82 -2.39
C ASN A 51 -8.09 -24.56 -2.13
N HIS A 52 -7.66 -25.43 -3.05
CA HIS A 52 -6.36 -26.11 -2.92
C HIS A 52 -5.19 -25.11 -3.00
N ASP A 53 -5.17 -24.26 -4.03
CA ASP A 53 -4.14 -23.25 -4.24
C ASP A 53 -4.11 -22.23 -3.07
N LEU A 54 -5.29 -21.85 -2.58
CA LEU A 54 -5.45 -20.93 -1.45
C LEU A 54 -4.92 -21.58 -0.16
N HIS A 55 -5.30 -22.83 0.09
CA HIS A 55 -4.89 -23.56 1.29
C HIS A 55 -3.37 -23.71 1.38
N LEU A 56 -2.70 -24.01 0.27
CA LEU A 56 -1.24 -24.11 0.22
C LEU A 56 -0.58 -22.81 0.69
N VAL A 57 -1.09 -21.66 0.24
CA VAL A 57 -0.52 -20.37 0.62
C VAL A 57 -0.92 -19.97 2.04
N GLU A 58 -2.19 -20.11 2.44
CA GLU A 58 -2.66 -19.68 3.77
C GLU A 58 -2.17 -20.57 4.91
N VAL A 59 -1.80 -21.82 4.66
CA VAL A 59 -1.25 -22.72 5.70
C VAL A 59 0.26 -22.62 5.82
N VAL A 60 0.98 -22.42 4.70
CA VAL A 60 2.45 -22.43 4.70
C VAL A 60 3.04 -21.03 4.87
N HIS A 61 2.48 -20.05 4.17
CA HIS A 61 3.06 -18.71 4.07
C HIS A 61 2.23 -17.67 4.82
N PHE A 62 0.92 -17.64 4.64
CA PHE A 62 0.06 -16.68 5.33
C PHE A 62 -0.49 -17.23 6.65
N THR A 63 0.41 -17.72 7.49
CA THR A 63 0.09 -18.30 8.80
C THR A 63 -0.46 -17.24 9.75
N ARG A 64 -1.04 -17.69 10.88
CA ARG A 64 -1.54 -16.79 11.94
C ARG A 64 -0.46 -15.82 12.43
N ASP A 65 0.79 -16.26 12.53
CA ASP A 65 1.87 -15.40 13.03
C ASP A 65 2.29 -14.34 12.02
N VAL A 66 2.18 -14.65 10.72
CA VAL A 66 2.37 -13.68 9.64
C VAL A 66 1.21 -12.70 9.59
N GLU A 67 -0.03 -13.18 9.68
CA GLU A 67 -1.22 -12.31 9.65
C GLU A 67 -1.25 -11.35 10.83
N LYS A 68 -0.94 -11.85 12.04
CA LYS A 68 -0.93 -11.06 13.29
C LYS A 68 0.37 -10.32 13.55
N LEU A 69 1.38 -10.53 12.70
CA LEU A 69 2.70 -9.92 12.80
C LEU A 69 3.42 -10.26 14.12
N THR A 70 3.33 -11.49 14.59
CA THR A 70 3.96 -11.93 15.87
C THR A 70 5.33 -12.57 15.68
N ALA A 71 5.68 -12.99 14.47
CA ALA A 71 7.00 -13.50 14.12
C ALA A 71 8.04 -12.37 13.91
N ASP A 72 9.29 -12.74 13.61
CA ASP A 72 10.32 -11.76 13.28
C ASP A 72 10.03 -11.04 11.93
N PRO A 73 10.50 -9.79 11.75
CA PRO A 73 10.21 -9.03 10.54
C PRO A 73 10.68 -9.67 9.23
N GLN A 74 11.80 -10.40 9.24
CA GLN A 74 12.32 -11.03 8.02
C GLN A 74 11.42 -12.20 7.61
N TYR A 75 10.99 -13.02 8.56
CA TYR A 75 10.04 -14.10 8.33
C TYR A 75 8.67 -13.58 7.86
N ILE A 76 8.13 -12.56 8.54
CA ILE A 76 6.86 -11.92 8.15
C ILE A 76 6.95 -11.45 6.70
N GLY A 77 7.96 -10.67 6.35
CA GLY A 77 8.05 -10.09 5.03
C GLY A 77 8.31 -11.13 3.93
N SER A 78 9.15 -12.13 4.19
CA SER A 78 9.44 -13.18 3.20
C SER A 78 8.17 -13.95 2.83
N ASN A 79 7.32 -14.23 3.82
CA ASN A 79 6.07 -14.95 3.64
C ASN A 79 4.93 -14.09 3.07
N LEU A 80 4.84 -12.81 3.45
CA LEU A 80 3.95 -11.86 2.78
C LEU A 80 4.33 -11.67 1.30
N ASN A 81 5.64 -11.57 1.01
CA ASN A 81 6.15 -11.48 -0.35
C ASN A 81 5.83 -12.71 -1.19
N TYR A 82 5.93 -13.92 -0.62
CA TYR A 82 5.50 -15.13 -1.31
C TYR A 82 3.99 -15.08 -1.58
N THR A 83 3.20 -14.83 -0.54
CA THR A 83 1.73 -14.78 -0.61
C THR A 83 1.25 -13.80 -1.67
N LEU A 84 1.79 -12.58 -1.70
CA LEU A 84 1.38 -11.52 -2.61
C LEU A 84 1.99 -11.61 -4.02
N GLN A 85 2.96 -12.51 -4.24
CA GLN A 85 3.37 -12.88 -5.60
C GLN A 85 2.48 -13.99 -6.16
N ALA A 86 2.07 -14.95 -5.31
CA ALA A 86 1.13 -16.01 -5.67
C ALA A 86 -0.32 -15.51 -5.80
N TRP A 87 -0.72 -14.53 -4.99
CA TRP A 87 -2.06 -13.95 -4.94
C TRP A 87 -1.97 -12.42 -4.82
N PRO A 88 -1.77 -11.69 -5.93
CA PRO A 88 -1.51 -10.25 -5.89
C PRO A 88 -2.59 -9.45 -5.16
N ASN A 89 -3.86 -9.79 -5.34
CA ASN A 89 -4.99 -9.16 -4.66
C ASN A 89 -5.46 -9.90 -3.40
N HIS A 90 -4.60 -10.64 -2.70
CA HIS A 90 -4.96 -11.30 -1.44
C HIS A 90 -5.29 -10.28 -0.34
N HIS A 91 -6.57 -10.09 -0.03
CA HIS A 91 -7.05 -9.00 0.83
C HIS A 91 -6.42 -9.02 2.22
N ARG A 92 -6.42 -10.19 2.89
CA ARG A 92 -5.86 -10.32 4.24
C ARG A 92 -4.35 -10.03 4.28
N ALA A 93 -3.59 -10.57 3.33
CA ALA A 93 -2.15 -10.34 3.23
C ALA A 93 -1.81 -8.88 2.91
N LEU A 94 -2.56 -8.19 2.04
CA LEU A 94 -2.40 -6.75 1.81
C LEU A 94 -2.71 -5.92 3.06
N ALA A 95 -3.73 -6.31 3.83
CA ALA A 95 -4.05 -5.65 5.09
C ALA A 95 -2.95 -5.87 6.15
N SER A 96 -2.37 -7.07 6.23
CA SER A 96 -1.22 -7.35 7.09
C SER A 96 0.03 -6.61 6.63
N LEU A 97 0.29 -6.51 5.33
CA LEU A 97 1.38 -5.69 4.77
C LEU A 97 1.24 -4.22 5.17
N ALA A 98 0.04 -3.64 5.04
CA ALA A 98 -0.21 -2.27 5.47
C ALA A 98 0.09 -2.07 6.97
N LYS A 99 -0.39 -2.99 7.82
CA LYS A 99 -0.10 -2.96 9.27
C LYS A 99 1.39 -3.11 9.56
N PHE A 100 2.07 -3.99 8.83
CA PHE A 100 3.51 -4.22 8.97
C PHE A 100 4.29 -2.95 8.63
N ALA A 101 3.98 -2.31 7.51
CA ALA A 101 4.58 -1.04 7.11
C ALA A 101 4.41 0.05 8.17
N ILE A 102 3.20 0.20 8.71
CA ILE A 102 2.90 1.18 9.77
C ILE A 102 3.68 0.88 11.05
N ARG A 103 3.84 -0.40 11.41
CA ARG A 103 4.58 -0.83 12.61
C ARG A 103 6.07 -0.52 12.50
N GLU A 104 6.69 -0.88 11.37
CA GLU A 104 8.13 -0.73 11.18
C GLU A 104 8.55 0.73 10.94
N LYS A 105 7.63 1.61 10.51
CA LYS A 105 7.87 3.05 10.26
C LYS A 105 9.07 3.31 9.33
N THR A 106 9.38 2.36 8.44
CA THR A 106 10.51 2.49 7.52
C THR A 106 10.07 3.19 6.24
N ALA A 107 10.90 4.12 5.76
CA ALA A 107 10.74 4.76 4.45
C ALA A 107 11.26 3.88 3.30
N GLY A 108 11.90 2.74 3.63
CA GLY A 108 12.49 1.82 2.67
C GLY A 108 11.71 0.51 2.50
N ARG A 109 12.34 -0.44 1.82
CA ARG A 109 11.81 -1.79 1.64
C ARG A 109 11.79 -2.53 2.98
N LEU A 110 10.62 -3.08 3.35
CA LEU A 110 10.49 -3.90 4.56
C LEU A 110 11.38 -5.16 4.47
N PRO A 111 11.92 -5.65 5.60
CA PRO A 111 12.67 -6.91 5.63
C PRO A 111 11.90 -8.04 4.94
N GLY A 112 12.57 -8.88 4.17
CA GLY A 112 11.94 -10.00 3.43
C GLY A 112 11.04 -9.63 2.24
N MET A 113 10.67 -8.36 2.04
CA MET A 113 9.83 -7.96 0.90
C MET A 113 10.68 -7.75 -0.35
N LYS A 114 10.21 -8.17 -1.54
CA LYS A 114 10.91 -7.90 -2.81
C LYS A 114 10.74 -6.46 -3.30
N TYR A 115 9.54 -5.90 -3.14
CA TYR A 115 9.18 -4.56 -3.60
C TYR A 115 8.86 -3.61 -2.43
N PRO A 116 8.81 -2.29 -2.66
CA PRO A 116 8.16 -1.33 -1.75
C PRO A 116 6.69 -1.67 -1.53
N VAL A 117 6.09 -1.16 -0.44
CA VAL A 117 4.70 -1.46 -0.04
C VAL A 117 3.71 -1.06 -1.14
N GLU A 118 3.88 0.14 -1.69
CA GLU A 118 3.06 0.71 -2.76
C GLU A 118 3.06 -0.17 -4.01
N CYS A 119 4.17 -0.86 -4.28
CA CYS A 119 4.26 -1.75 -5.43
C CYS A 119 3.42 -3.02 -5.28
N TYR A 120 3.17 -3.50 -4.06
CA TYR A 120 2.22 -4.60 -3.90
C TYR A 120 0.79 -4.15 -4.17
N PHE A 121 0.42 -2.92 -3.79
CA PHE A 121 -0.89 -2.36 -4.12
C PHE A 121 -1.04 -2.08 -5.62
N ASP A 122 -0.03 -1.50 -6.26
CA ASP A 122 0.01 -1.31 -7.72
C ASP A 122 -0.18 -2.65 -8.45
N ARG A 123 0.59 -3.68 -8.05
CA ARG A 123 0.48 -5.02 -8.63
C ARG A 123 -0.91 -5.62 -8.41
N ALA A 124 -1.49 -5.48 -7.21
CA ALA A 124 -2.84 -5.94 -6.92
C ALA A 124 -3.88 -5.27 -7.82
N ILE A 125 -3.77 -3.96 -8.03
CA ILE A 125 -4.67 -3.17 -8.88
C ILE A 125 -4.49 -3.54 -10.36
N ARG A 126 -3.25 -3.73 -10.84
CA ARG A 126 -3.00 -4.19 -12.22
C ARG A 126 -3.50 -5.61 -12.45
N TRP A 127 -3.43 -6.47 -11.42
CA TRP A 127 -3.92 -7.84 -11.49
C TRP A 127 -5.45 -7.90 -11.57
N GLN A 128 -6.16 -7.15 -10.71
CA GLN A 128 -7.61 -7.07 -10.71
C GLN A 128 -8.09 -5.64 -10.45
N ALA A 129 -8.26 -4.87 -11.52
CA ALA A 129 -8.55 -3.43 -11.44
C ALA A 129 -9.91 -3.08 -10.83
N LYS A 130 -10.85 -4.05 -10.83
CA LYS A 130 -12.21 -3.90 -10.29
C LYS A 130 -12.36 -4.39 -8.86
N ASP A 131 -11.29 -4.86 -8.22
CA ASP A 131 -11.32 -5.26 -6.81
C ASP A 131 -11.41 -4.03 -5.89
N SER A 132 -12.62 -3.74 -5.40
CA SER A 132 -12.87 -2.59 -4.53
C SER A 132 -12.14 -2.70 -3.18
N TYR A 133 -11.94 -3.92 -2.68
CA TYR A 133 -11.33 -4.16 -1.37
C TYR A 133 -9.85 -3.82 -1.38
N VAL A 134 -9.12 -4.14 -2.47
CA VAL A 134 -7.71 -3.73 -2.64
C VAL A 134 -7.58 -2.21 -2.52
N ARG A 135 -8.44 -1.45 -3.21
CA ARG A 135 -8.41 0.01 -3.16
C ARG A 135 -8.79 0.56 -1.78
N SER A 136 -9.76 -0.07 -1.11
CA SER A 136 -10.12 0.28 0.27
C SER A 136 -8.96 0.06 1.24
N ILE A 137 -8.24 -1.06 1.13
CA ILE A 137 -7.07 -1.36 1.96
C ILE A 137 -5.95 -0.37 1.65
N TYR A 138 -5.69 -0.07 0.36
CA TYR A 138 -4.65 0.88 -0.02
C TYR A 138 -4.96 2.29 0.48
N GLY A 139 -6.20 2.75 0.33
CA GLY A 139 -6.65 4.03 0.86
C GLY A 139 -6.52 4.12 2.38
N SER A 140 -6.86 3.04 3.10
CA SER A 140 -6.64 2.95 4.54
C SER A 140 -5.16 3.07 4.92
N TYR A 141 -4.26 2.39 4.18
CA TYR A 141 -2.81 2.50 4.37
C TYR A 141 -2.32 3.93 4.13
N LEU A 142 -2.68 4.53 2.99
CA LEU A 142 -2.33 5.89 2.61
C LEU A 142 -2.76 6.92 3.65
N SER A 143 -3.97 6.76 4.20
CA SER A 143 -4.47 7.61 5.29
C SER A 143 -3.57 7.53 6.52
N LYS A 144 -3.16 6.31 6.92
CA LYS A 144 -2.31 6.11 8.11
C LYS A 144 -0.89 6.62 7.94
N VAL A 145 -0.37 6.67 6.72
CA VAL A 145 0.96 7.24 6.41
C VAL A 145 0.89 8.73 6.01
N GLY A 146 -0.24 9.40 6.26
CA GLY A 146 -0.37 10.86 6.07
C GLY A 146 -0.60 11.31 4.62
N ARG A 147 -0.80 10.38 3.68
CA ARG A 147 -1.06 10.69 2.26
C ARG A 147 -2.56 10.85 2.00
N SER A 148 -3.20 11.76 2.72
CA SER A 148 -4.67 11.89 2.78
C SER A 148 -5.35 12.16 1.44
N SER A 149 -4.75 12.94 0.54
CA SER A 149 -5.34 13.21 -0.79
C SER A 149 -5.39 11.92 -1.64
N ASN A 150 -4.30 11.17 -1.67
CA ASN A 150 -4.23 9.90 -2.41
C ASN A 150 -5.14 8.84 -1.76
N ALA A 151 -5.27 8.86 -0.43
CA ALA A 151 -6.20 7.99 0.28
C ALA A 151 -7.65 8.23 -0.17
N ILE A 152 -8.08 9.50 -0.25
CA ILE A 152 -9.42 9.87 -0.73
C ILE A 152 -9.63 9.37 -2.16
N GLU A 153 -8.68 9.59 -3.07
CA GLU A 153 -8.79 9.13 -4.45
C GLU A 153 -9.03 7.61 -4.54
N GLN A 154 -8.22 6.81 -3.84
CA GLN A 154 -8.37 5.35 -3.87
C GLN A 154 -9.70 4.89 -3.27
N LEU A 155 -10.14 5.51 -2.17
CA LEU A 155 -11.41 5.16 -1.52
C LEU A 155 -12.61 5.60 -2.36
N GLU A 156 -12.53 6.74 -3.04
CA GLU A 156 -13.56 7.19 -3.98
C GLU A 156 -13.69 6.25 -5.17
N ILE A 157 -12.59 5.72 -5.69
CA ILE A 157 -12.63 4.65 -6.69
C ILE A 157 -13.26 3.39 -6.10
N ALA A 158 -12.92 3.00 -4.86
CA ALA A 158 -13.49 1.82 -4.21
C ALA A 158 -15.02 1.90 -4.11
N VAL A 159 -15.58 3.03 -3.66
CA VAL A 159 -17.04 3.20 -3.56
C VAL A 159 -17.73 3.34 -4.92
N ARG A 160 -17.02 3.79 -5.96
CA ARG A 160 -17.54 3.77 -7.34
C ARG A 160 -17.59 2.36 -7.94
N LEU A 161 -16.59 1.53 -7.64
CA LEU A 161 -16.58 0.13 -8.07
C LEU A 161 -17.62 -0.70 -7.31
N GLN A 162 -17.79 -0.41 -6.03
CA GLN A 162 -18.69 -1.13 -5.15
C GLN A 162 -19.29 -0.18 -4.09
N SER A 163 -20.53 0.24 -4.32
CA SER A 163 -21.24 1.23 -3.49
C SER A 163 -21.68 0.72 -2.12
N ASP A 164 -21.48 -0.56 -1.83
CA ASP A 164 -21.75 -1.19 -0.54
C ASP A 164 -20.45 -1.55 0.22
N ASN A 165 -19.30 -0.98 -0.16
CA ASN A 165 -18.06 -1.13 0.58
C ASN A 165 -18.06 -0.29 1.87
N ALA A 166 -18.61 -0.85 2.95
CA ALA A 166 -18.76 -0.19 4.25
C ALA A 166 -17.43 0.37 4.81
N THR A 167 -16.33 -0.38 4.64
CA THR A 167 -14.98 0.04 5.08
C THR A 167 -14.52 1.29 4.33
N ALA A 168 -14.74 1.35 3.01
CA ALA A 168 -14.36 2.49 2.20
C ALA A 168 -15.17 3.75 2.59
N HIS A 169 -16.47 3.59 2.82
CA HIS A 169 -17.33 4.66 3.33
C HIS A 169 -16.84 5.16 4.70
N TYR A 170 -16.57 4.26 5.66
CA TYR A 170 -16.10 4.68 6.98
C TYR A 170 -14.78 5.47 6.91
N ASN A 171 -13.82 5.01 6.09
CA ASN A 171 -12.53 5.68 5.94
C ASN A 171 -12.64 7.03 5.20
N LEU A 172 -13.49 7.15 4.17
CA LEU A 172 -13.80 8.45 3.56
C LEU A 172 -14.42 9.41 4.58
N GLY A 173 -15.36 8.91 5.38
CA GLY A 173 -16.00 9.68 6.42
C GLY A 173 -15.00 10.27 7.43
N LEU A 174 -14.02 9.48 7.86
CA LEU A 174 -12.92 9.95 8.72
C LEU A 174 -12.05 11.00 8.02
N LEU A 175 -11.62 10.76 6.78
CA LEU A 175 -10.76 11.70 6.04
C LEU A 175 -11.46 13.04 5.75
N TYR A 176 -12.74 13.01 5.42
CA TYR A 176 -13.54 14.21 5.24
C TYR A 176 -13.80 14.95 6.56
N PHE A 177 -13.96 14.22 7.67
CA PHE A 177 -14.05 14.82 9.00
C PHE A 177 -12.78 15.60 9.33
N ASP A 178 -11.61 15.00 9.13
CA ASP A 178 -10.32 15.61 9.45
C ASP A 178 -10.01 16.82 8.54
N LYS A 179 -10.65 16.92 7.37
CA LYS A 179 -10.63 18.08 6.47
C LYS A 179 -11.75 19.11 6.76
N SER A 180 -12.49 18.96 7.85
CA SER A 180 -13.66 19.79 8.20
C SER A 180 -14.78 19.82 7.16
N ASN A 181 -14.79 18.88 6.20
CA ASN A 181 -15.90 18.70 5.26
C ASN A 181 -16.95 17.79 5.89
N TYR A 182 -17.70 18.36 6.83
CA TYR A 182 -18.64 17.61 7.65
C TYR A 182 -19.82 17.05 6.87
N ASP A 183 -20.23 17.69 5.78
CA ASP A 183 -21.35 17.22 4.96
C ASP A 183 -20.98 15.91 4.25
N LYS A 184 -19.81 15.87 3.58
CA LYS A 184 -19.31 14.62 2.99
C LYS A 184 -18.99 13.58 4.06
N SER A 185 -18.41 14.00 5.19
CA SER A 185 -18.12 13.10 6.30
C SER A 185 -19.39 12.40 6.81
N ARG A 186 -20.46 13.17 7.03
CA ARG A 186 -21.76 12.65 7.47
C ARG A 186 -22.37 11.71 6.45
N PHE A 187 -22.39 12.09 5.17
CA PHE A 187 -22.89 11.24 4.08
C PHE A 187 -22.22 9.85 4.08
N HIS A 188 -20.88 9.83 4.11
CA HIS A 188 -20.15 8.57 4.13
C HIS A 188 -20.30 7.81 5.46
N ALA A 189 -20.46 8.50 6.59
CA ALA A 189 -20.74 7.89 7.87
C ALA A 189 -22.11 7.19 7.88
N GLU A 190 -23.17 7.86 7.42
CA GLU A 190 -24.52 7.29 7.29
C GLU A 190 -24.47 6.03 6.44
N ARG A 191 -23.84 6.10 5.27
CA ARG A 191 -23.71 4.94 4.38
C ARG A 191 -22.93 3.78 5.02
N ALA A 192 -21.85 4.05 5.76
CA ALA A 192 -21.11 3.01 6.46
C ALA A 192 -21.98 2.29 7.51
N TYR A 193 -22.79 3.03 8.27
CA TYR A 193 -23.64 2.45 9.31
C TYR A 193 -24.90 1.76 8.77
N GLU A 194 -25.43 2.20 7.62
CA GLU A 194 -26.47 1.46 6.89
C GLU A 194 -25.97 0.07 6.42
N LEU A 195 -24.66 -0.06 6.22
CA LEU A 195 -23.98 -1.29 5.83
C LEU A 195 -23.39 -2.04 7.04
N ASP A 196 -23.96 -1.82 8.22
CA ASP A 196 -23.60 -2.48 9.48
C ASP A 196 -22.13 -2.32 9.91
N PHE A 197 -21.46 -1.23 9.51
CA PHE A 197 -20.08 -1.01 9.95
C PHE A 197 -20.00 -0.84 11.48
N PRO A 198 -19.19 -1.64 12.19
CA PRO A 198 -19.37 -1.84 13.63
C PRO A 198 -18.76 -0.75 14.52
N LEU A 199 -17.95 0.16 13.96
CA LEU A 199 -17.18 1.12 14.77
C LEU A 199 -17.93 2.44 14.95
N PRO A 200 -18.37 2.82 16.18
CA PRO A 200 -19.14 4.05 16.40
C PRO A 200 -18.27 5.33 16.40
N GLY A 201 -16.94 5.19 16.24
CA GLY A 201 -15.98 6.27 16.45
C GLY A 201 -16.23 7.50 15.58
N LEU A 202 -16.57 7.31 14.30
CA LEU A 202 -16.89 8.41 13.40
C LEU A 202 -18.22 9.11 13.77
N ARG A 203 -19.23 8.34 14.20
CA ARG A 203 -20.51 8.91 14.68
C ARG A 203 -20.24 9.79 15.90
N ASN A 204 -19.45 9.30 16.85
CA ASN A 204 -19.07 10.04 18.05
C ASN A 204 -18.30 11.33 17.73
N LYS A 205 -17.40 11.29 16.72
CA LYS A 205 -16.73 12.50 16.21
C LYS A 205 -17.73 13.53 15.67
N LEU A 206 -18.68 13.10 14.84
CA LEU A 206 -19.69 13.98 14.25
C LEU A 206 -20.68 14.53 15.30
N ILE A 207 -21.08 13.74 16.30
CA ILE A 207 -21.92 14.20 17.42
C ILE A 207 -21.20 15.32 18.18
N ARG A 208 -19.92 15.14 18.54
CA ARG A 208 -19.13 16.17 19.24
C ARG A 208 -18.96 17.45 18.43
N ALA A 209 -18.94 17.35 17.10
CA ALA A 209 -18.89 18.50 16.21
C ALA A 209 -20.26 19.16 15.94
N GLY A 210 -21.36 18.64 16.52
CA GLY A 210 -22.73 19.11 16.25
C GLY A 210 -23.22 18.78 14.82
N LYS A 211 -22.60 17.78 14.17
CA LYS A 211 -22.85 17.39 12.77
C LYS A 211 -23.57 16.06 12.63
N TRP A 212 -24.00 15.48 13.75
CA TRP A 212 -24.84 14.28 13.78
C TRP A 212 -25.92 14.48 14.83
N LYS A 213 -27.18 14.48 14.40
CA LYS A 213 -28.32 14.54 15.32
C LYS A 213 -28.66 13.10 15.74
N LYS A 214 -28.99 12.94 17.02
CA LYS A 214 -29.45 11.65 17.57
C LYS A 214 -30.77 11.24 16.95
#